data_AF-A0A2W5R001-F1
#
_entry.id   AF-A0A2W5R001-F1
#
_cell.length_a   1.000
_cell.length_b   1.000
_cell.length_c   1.000
_cell.angle_alpha   90.00
_cell.angle_beta   90.00
_cell.angle_gamma   90.00
#
_symmetry.space_group_name_H-M   'P 1'
#
loop_
_entity.id
_entity.type
_entity.pdbx_description
1 polymer ?
#
loop_
_entity_poly.entity_id
_entity_poly.type
_entity_poly.pdbx_seq_one_letter_code
_entity_poly.pdbx_strand_id
1 'polypeptide(L)'
;MGRRASVGFRSTYVVHLNLVAAALLSFTLAGLPQPAAAANWENCVEAIAKTQHELKQSAAKGPAQPQTQDQSVAAQDSHQPTPSSLAAAGLNEPQTGAAGALNEALNLQAAGDEAGCMKAVDKARSLAGLK
;
A
#
# COMPACT_ATOMS: atom_id res chain seq x y z
N MET A 1 -57.71 -29.05 22.01
CA MET A 1 -56.55 -28.72 22.88
C MET A 1 -55.44 -28.20 21.97
N GLY A 2 -54.83 -27.01 22.04
CA GLY A 2 -55.07 -25.72 22.69
C GLY A 2 -54.90 -24.59 21.63
N ARG A 3 -55.59 -23.45 21.72
CA ARG A 3 -55.17 -22.19 22.40
C ARG A 3 -53.72 -21.79 22.09
N ARG A 4 -53.34 -20.57 21.68
CA ARG A 4 -54.03 -19.26 21.50
C ARG A 4 -53.00 -18.31 20.84
N ALA A 5 -53.52 -17.36 20.04
CA ALA A 5 -53.20 -15.93 19.96
C ALA A 5 -51.74 -15.49 19.68
N SER A 6 -51.45 -14.79 18.57
CA SER A 6 -51.77 -13.37 18.26
C SER A 6 -51.04 -12.36 19.15
N VAL A 7 -49.99 -11.75 18.61
CA VAL A 7 -49.50 -10.41 18.97
C VAL A 7 -49.09 -9.76 17.65
N GLY A 8 -49.60 -8.63 17.19
CA GLY A 8 -50.28 -7.52 17.85
C GLY A 8 -49.72 -6.25 17.21
N PHE A 9 -50.44 -5.72 16.23
CA PHE A 9 -50.13 -4.53 15.46
C PHE A 9 -50.56 -3.26 16.24
N ARG A 10 -49.88 -2.13 15.96
CA ARG A 10 -50.23 -0.70 16.28
C ARG A 10 -49.88 -0.19 17.69
N SER A 11 -49.09 0.87 17.84
CA SER A 11 -49.20 2.28 17.40
C SER A 11 -50.02 3.16 18.37
N THR A 12 -49.46 4.34 18.66
CA THR A 12 -49.93 5.48 19.50
C THR A 12 -49.95 5.18 21.02
N TYR A 13 -49.41 6.01 21.91
CA TYR A 13 -49.92 7.32 22.37
C TYR A 13 -48.78 8.16 23.00
N VAL A 14 -48.55 9.40 22.54
CA VAL A 14 -49.03 10.68 23.08
C VAL A 14 -48.13 11.30 24.18
N VAL A 15 -47.41 12.34 23.73
CA VAL A 15 -47.25 13.68 24.33
C VAL A 15 -46.93 13.77 25.83
N HIS A 16 -45.70 14.18 26.14
CA HIS A 16 -45.49 15.19 27.17
C HIS A 16 -44.61 16.33 26.65
N LEU A 17 -45.24 17.49 26.67
CA LEU A 17 -44.82 18.80 26.23
C LEU A 17 -44.12 19.51 27.42
N ASN A 18 -43.06 20.28 27.10
CA ASN A 18 -42.39 21.32 27.91
C ASN A 18 -41.39 20.87 29.00
N LEU A 19 -40.10 21.15 28.80
CA LEU A 19 -39.49 22.41 29.29
C LEU A 19 -38.02 22.53 28.86
N VAL A 20 -37.78 23.60 28.10
CA VAL A 20 -36.55 24.34 27.85
C VAL A 20 -35.34 23.98 28.73
N ALA A 21 -34.29 23.45 28.09
CA ALA A 21 -32.91 23.81 28.42
C ALA A 21 -32.13 23.86 27.11
N ALA A 22 -32.02 25.08 26.59
CA ALA A 22 -31.16 25.42 25.49
C ALA A 22 -29.71 25.07 25.85
N ALA A 23 -29.17 24.03 25.23
CA ALA A 23 -27.73 23.84 25.09
C ALA A 23 -27.44 23.88 23.60
N LEU A 24 -27.24 25.11 23.09
CA LEU A 24 -26.58 25.33 21.81
C LEU A 24 -25.15 24.77 21.94
N LEU A 25 -24.96 23.51 21.58
CA LEU A 25 -23.64 22.95 21.30
C LEU A 25 -23.18 23.57 19.99
N SER A 26 -22.72 24.81 20.07
CA SER A 26 -21.85 25.43 19.10
C SER A 26 -20.55 24.63 19.07
N PHE A 27 -20.54 23.54 18.28
CA PHE A 27 -19.32 22.88 17.83
C PHE A 27 -18.60 23.88 16.93
N THR A 28 -17.88 24.80 17.56
CA THR A 28 -16.83 25.58 16.92
C THR A 28 -15.75 24.59 16.54
N LEU A 29 -15.83 24.09 15.31
CA LEU A 29 -14.76 23.38 14.62
C LEU A 29 -13.62 24.38 14.35
N ALA A 30 -13.04 24.92 15.41
CA ALA A 30 -11.86 25.78 15.34
C ALA A 30 -10.66 24.87 15.10
N GLY A 31 -10.25 24.78 13.83
CA GLY A 31 -8.88 24.47 13.44
C GLY A 31 -8.30 23.18 14.00
N LEU A 32 -8.86 22.03 13.61
CA LEU A 32 -7.97 20.89 13.43
C LEU A 32 -6.98 21.30 12.33
N PRO A 33 -5.67 21.29 12.56
CA PRO A 33 -4.71 21.49 11.49
C PRO A 33 -5.02 20.41 10.44
N GLN A 34 -5.56 20.83 9.31
CA GLN A 34 -5.73 19.94 8.17
C GLN A 34 -4.34 19.39 7.87
N PRO A 35 -4.16 18.05 7.79
CA PRO A 35 -2.87 17.52 7.39
C PRO A 35 -2.58 18.05 5.99
N ALA A 36 -1.66 18.99 5.89
CA ALA A 36 -1.26 19.69 4.66
C ALA A 36 -0.45 18.78 3.70
N ALA A 37 -0.69 17.47 3.70
CA ALA A 37 0.11 16.48 2.99
C ALA A 37 -0.73 15.56 2.09
N ALA A 38 -1.98 15.93 1.79
CA ALA A 38 -2.87 15.10 0.97
C ALA A 38 -2.88 15.45 -0.54
N ALA A 39 -2.11 16.44 -0.99
CA ALA A 39 -2.22 16.93 -2.38
C ALA A 39 -1.10 16.43 -3.32
N ASN A 40 -0.06 15.80 -2.78
CA ASN A 40 1.13 15.47 -3.55
C ASN A 40 1.32 13.94 -3.67
N TRP A 41 0.86 13.14 -2.70
CA TRP A 41 1.00 11.66 -2.72
C TRP A 41 0.35 11.00 -3.93
N GLU A 42 -0.69 11.63 -4.49
CA GLU A 42 -1.37 11.22 -5.72
C GLU A 42 -0.37 11.11 -6.87
N ASN A 43 0.61 12.02 -6.94
CA ASN A 43 1.66 12.02 -7.95
C ASN A 43 2.58 10.80 -7.81
N CYS A 44 2.98 10.43 -6.58
CA CYS A 44 3.84 9.27 -6.41
C CYS A 44 3.10 7.95 -6.68
N VAL A 45 1.83 7.83 -6.30
CA VAL A 45 1.01 6.65 -6.61
C VAL A 45 0.88 6.47 -8.12
N GLU A 46 0.61 7.55 -8.86
CA GLU A 46 0.52 7.51 -10.32
C GLU A 46 1.88 7.17 -10.95
N ALA A 47 2.97 7.77 -10.46
CA ALA A 47 4.32 7.48 -10.95
C ALA A 47 4.76 6.03 -10.69
N ILE A 48 4.40 5.46 -9.53
CA ILE A 48 4.59 4.04 -9.21
C ILE A 48 3.80 3.18 -10.20
N ALA A 49 2.50 3.45 -10.38
CA ALA A 49 1.64 2.65 -11.25
C ALA A 49 2.13 2.67 -12.71
N LYS A 50 2.50 3.85 -13.22
CA LYS A 50 3.09 4.01 -14.55
C LYS A 50 4.38 3.23 -14.69
N THR A 51 5.29 3.35 -13.74
CA THR A 51 6.57 2.63 -13.76
C THR A 51 6.36 1.11 -13.68
N GLN A 52 5.44 0.62 -12.85
CA GLN A 52 5.07 -0.80 -12.81
C GLN A 52 4.58 -1.30 -14.16
N HIS A 53 3.78 -0.50 -14.87
CA HIS A 53 3.28 -0.87 -16.19
C HIS A 53 4.41 -0.97 -17.23
N GLU A 54 5.29 0.04 -17.27
CA GLU A 54 6.43 0.08 -18.19
C GLU A 54 7.43 -1.07 -17.93
N LEU A 55 7.67 -1.41 -16.66
CA LEU A 55 8.51 -2.56 -16.28
C LEU A 55 7.92 -3.88 -16.76
N LYS A 56 6.60 -4.08 -16.62
CA LYS A 56 5.93 -5.28 -17.11
C LYS A 56 6.05 -5.42 -18.63
N GLN A 57 5.92 -4.31 -19.36
CA GLN A 57 6.12 -4.30 -20.81
C GLN A 57 7.58 -4.62 -21.19
N SER A 58 8.54 -4.12 -20.42
CA SER A 58 9.97 -4.32 -20.66
C SER A 58 10.42 -5.76 -20.35
N ALA A 59 9.85 -6.36 -19.29
CA ALA A 59 10.16 -7.74 -18.88
C ALA A 59 9.70 -8.80 -19.88
N ALA A 60 8.75 -8.48 -20.76
CA ALA A 60 8.31 -9.37 -21.84
C ALA A 60 9.43 -9.69 -22.86
N LYS A 61 10.55 -8.95 -22.85
CA LYS A 61 11.74 -9.25 -23.68
C LYS A 61 12.56 -10.45 -23.20
N GLY A 62 12.20 -11.08 -22.08
CA GLY A 62 12.90 -12.24 -21.53
C GLY A 62 14.23 -11.86 -20.87
N PRO A 63 14.65 -12.57 -19.82
CA PRO A 63 15.94 -12.32 -19.19
C PRO A 63 17.05 -12.61 -20.21
N ALA A 64 17.99 -11.68 -20.35
CA ALA A 64 19.22 -11.94 -21.07
C ALA A 64 19.89 -13.17 -20.43
N GLN A 65 20.25 -14.13 -21.26
CA GLN A 65 20.88 -15.37 -20.80
C GLN A 65 22.14 -15.01 -19.99
N PRO A 66 22.30 -15.52 -18.75
CA PRO A 66 23.44 -15.17 -17.92
C PRO A 66 24.72 -15.52 -18.68
N GLN A 67 25.62 -14.54 -18.80
CA GLN A 67 26.95 -14.82 -19.33
C GLN A 67 27.65 -15.73 -18.33
N THR A 68 27.99 -16.95 -18.74
CA THR A 68 28.82 -17.86 -17.95
C THR A 68 30.18 -17.22 -17.74
N GLN A 69 30.43 -16.74 -16.53
CA GLN A 69 31.75 -16.29 -16.08
C GLN A 69 32.47 -17.46 -15.38
N ASP A 70 33.80 -17.46 -15.45
CA ASP A 70 34.64 -18.43 -14.75
C ASP A 70 34.36 -18.37 -13.24
N GLN A 71 33.93 -19.51 -12.68
CA GLN A 71 33.59 -19.63 -11.27
C GLN A 71 34.87 -19.73 -10.43
N SER A 72 35.05 -18.85 -9.45
CA SER A 72 36.13 -18.98 -8.46
C SER A 72 35.71 -19.89 -7.30
N VAL A 73 36.68 -20.53 -6.63
CA VAL A 73 36.40 -21.35 -5.42
C VAL A 73 35.74 -20.52 -4.31
N ALA A 74 36.11 -19.25 -4.18
CA ALA A 74 35.50 -18.33 -3.21
C ALA A 74 33.99 -18.08 -3.49
N ALA A 75 33.57 -18.10 -4.76
CA ALA A 75 32.15 -17.99 -5.12
C ALA A 75 31.34 -19.26 -4.77
N GLN A 76 32.00 -20.41 -4.63
CA GLN A 76 31.36 -21.67 -4.23
C GLN A 76 31.18 -21.79 -2.71
N ASP A 77 32.06 -21.13 -1.94
CA ASP A 77 32.02 -21.15 -0.47
C ASP A 77 31.00 -20.15 0.11
N SER A 78 30.60 -19.14 -0.67
CA SER A 78 29.51 -18.24 -0.30
C SER A 78 28.15 -18.91 -0.42
N HIS A 79 27.60 -19.33 0.72
CA HIS A 79 26.22 -19.85 0.81
C HIS A 79 25.23 -18.70 0.84
N GLN A 80 24.80 -18.24 -0.33
CA GLN A 80 23.59 -17.44 -0.40
C GLN A 80 22.37 -18.34 -0.13
N PRO A 81 21.38 -17.87 0.64
CA PRO A 81 20.12 -18.58 0.78
C PRO A 81 19.54 -18.88 -0.60
N THR A 82 19.33 -20.16 -0.89
CA THR A 82 18.62 -20.58 -2.10
C THR A 82 17.13 -20.22 -1.98
N PRO A 83 16.41 -20.06 -3.09
CA PRO A 83 14.96 -19.84 -3.07
C PRO A 83 14.22 -20.89 -2.23
N SER A 84 14.66 -22.14 -2.30
CA SER A 84 14.10 -23.24 -1.50
C SER A 84 14.37 -23.08 0.00
N SER A 85 15.57 -22.64 0.39
CA SER A 85 15.89 -22.39 1.81
C SER A 85 15.11 -21.21 2.40
N LEU A 86 14.84 -20.17 1.60
CA LEU A 86 14.01 -19.04 2.00
C LEU A 86 12.55 -19.46 2.16
N ALA A 87 12.01 -20.22 1.20
CA ALA A 87 10.64 -20.73 1.28
C ALA A 87 10.43 -21.66 2.50
N ALA A 88 11.42 -22.51 2.82
CA ALA A 88 11.37 -23.33 4.03
C ALA A 88 11.36 -22.51 5.33
N ALA A 89 11.94 -21.31 5.31
CA ALA A 89 11.89 -20.34 6.40
C ALA A 89 10.66 -19.42 6.35
N GLY A 90 9.76 -19.58 5.37
CA GLY A 90 8.61 -18.68 5.15
C GLY A 90 9.01 -17.28 4.67
N LEU A 91 10.21 -17.11 4.13
CA LEU A 91 10.74 -15.85 3.64
C LEU A 91 10.67 -15.79 2.10
N ASN A 92 10.47 -14.58 1.59
CA ASN A 92 10.56 -14.31 0.15
C ASN A 92 11.97 -13.85 -0.22
N GLU A 93 12.37 -14.09 -1.46
CA GLU A 93 13.60 -13.49 -1.99
C GLU A 93 13.55 -11.96 -1.91
N PRO A 94 14.67 -11.32 -1.50
CA PRO A 94 14.79 -9.87 -1.58
C PRO A 94 14.61 -9.43 -3.03
N GLN A 95 13.63 -8.56 -3.26
CA GLN A 95 13.46 -7.90 -4.56
C GLN A 95 14.69 -7.00 -4.80
N THR A 96 15.45 -7.26 -5.86
CA THR A 96 16.62 -6.47 -6.26
C THR A 96 16.35 -5.68 -7.54
N GLY A 97 17.29 -4.81 -7.93
CA GLY A 97 17.20 -4.02 -9.16
C GLY A 97 16.01 -3.06 -9.19
N ALA A 98 15.42 -2.87 -10.37
CA ALA A 98 14.31 -1.94 -10.57
C ALA A 98 13.06 -2.32 -9.75
N ALA A 99 12.76 -3.61 -9.62
CA ALA A 99 11.63 -4.09 -8.81
C ALA A 99 11.85 -3.84 -7.31
N GLY A 100 13.06 -4.03 -6.82
CA GLY A 100 13.43 -3.69 -5.43
C GLY A 100 13.29 -2.20 -5.12
N ALA A 101 13.78 -1.33 -6.01
CA ALA A 101 13.63 0.12 -5.86
C ALA A 101 12.16 0.58 -5.91
N LEU A 102 11.31 -0.09 -6.69
CA LEU A 102 9.88 0.21 -6.73
C LEU A 102 9.15 -0.25 -5.47
N ASN A 103 9.60 -1.35 -4.86
CA ASN A 103 9.12 -1.78 -3.55
C ASN A 103 9.53 -0.78 -2.44
N GLU A 104 10.73 -0.20 -2.53
CA GLU A 104 11.17 0.92 -1.68
C GLU A 104 10.22 2.12 -1.83
N ALA A 105 9.87 2.50 -3.06
CA ALA A 105 8.91 3.57 -3.32
C ALA A 105 7.52 3.31 -2.71
N LEU A 106 7.01 2.08 -2.81
CA LEU A 106 5.73 1.68 -2.19
C LEU A 106 5.77 1.83 -0.66
N ASN A 107 6.86 1.44 -0.02
CA ASN A 107 7.01 1.60 1.42
C ASN A 107 7.07 3.07 1.84
N LEU A 108 7.78 3.91 1.07
CA LEU A 108 7.88 5.34 1.33
C LEU A 108 6.54 6.06 1.09
N GLN A 109 5.79 5.64 0.07
CA GLN A 109 4.42 6.08 -0.16
C GLN A 109 3.52 5.75 1.02
N ALA A 110 3.57 4.51 1.53
CA ALA A 110 2.80 4.08 2.69
C ALA A 110 3.20 4.83 3.98
N ALA A 111 4.47 5.24 4.09
CA ALA A 111 4.99 6.05 5.18
C ALA A 111 4.68 7.55 5.03
N GLY A 112 4.18 7.99 3.87
CA GLY A 112 3.92 9.40 3.56
C GLY A 112 5.18 10.22 3.26
N ASP A 113 6.34 9.59 3.01
CA ASP A 113 7.55 10.27 2.56
C ASP A 113 7.56 10.38 1.04
N GLU A 114 7.05 11.50 0.54
CA GLU A 114 6.91 11.70 -0.89
C GLU A 114 8.22 11.98 -1.62
N ALA A 115 9.12 12.77 -1.01
CA ALA A 115 10.41 13.07 -1.62
C ALA A 115 11.25 11.80 -1.73
N GLY A 116 11.23 10.95 -0.69
CA GLY A 116 11.79 9.62 -0.73
C GLY A 116 11.13 8.74 -1.79
N CYS A 117 9.81 8.75 -1.85
CA CYS A 117 9.02 7.98 -2.82
C CYS A 117 9.42 8.30 -4.26
N MET A 118 9.41 9.58 -4.65
CA MET A 118 9.77 10.00 -6.00
C MET A 118 11.23 9.66 -6.34
N LYS A 119 12.16 9.83 -5.39
CA LYS A 119 13.56 9.43 -5.58
C LYS A 119 13.70 7.92 -5.82
N ALA A 120 12.92 7.11 -5.11
CA ALA A 120 12.90 5.66 -5.29
C ALA A 120 12.27 5.26 -6.64
N VAL A 121 11.24 5.97 -7.11
CA VAL A 121 10.67 5.81 -8.46
C VAL A 121 11.71 6.13 -9.53
N ASP A 122 12.41 7.25 -9.45
CA ASP A 122 13.45 7.62 -10.42
C ASP A 122 14.59 6.60 -10.46
N LYS A 123 15.01 6.11 -9.28
CA LYS A 123 15.97 5.02 -9.16
C LYS A 123 15.46 3.75 -9.86
N ALA A 124 14.20 3.37 -9.66
CA ALA A 124 13.61 2.21 -10.32
C ALA A 124 13.61 2.35 -11.85
N ARG A 125 13.20 3.52 -12.35
CA ARG A 125 13.22 3.84 -13.80
C ARG A 125 14.63 3.77 -14.37
N SER A 126 15.61 4.37 -13.70
CA SER A 126 17.01 4.35 -14.11
C SER A 126 17.58 2.92 -14.20
N LEU A 127 17.30 2.08 -13.21
CA LEU A 127 17.76 0.68 -13.19
C LEU A 127 17.14 -0.18 -14.29
N ALA A 128 15.94 0.19 -14.75
CA ALA A 128 15.26 -0.46 -15.85
C ALA A 128 15.58 0.13 -17.23
N GLY A 129 16.39 1.19 -17.29
CA GLY A 129 16.68 1.90 -18.54
C GLY A 129 15.47 2.69 -19.10
N LEU A 130 14.46 2.94 -18.27
CA LEU A 130 13.29 3.75 -18.59
C LEU A 130 13.67 5.23 -18.42
N LYS A 131 13.47 6.04 -19.46
CA LYS A 131 13.63 7.50 -19.42
C LYS A 131 12.25 8.13 -19.27
#